data_AF-A0A7V5PAC8-F1
#
_entry.id   AF-A0A7V5PAC8-F1
#
_cell.length_a   1.000
_cell.length_b   1.000
_cell.length_c   1.000
_cell.angle_alpha   90.00
_cell.angle_beta   90.00
_cell.angle_gamma   90.00
#
_symmetry.space_group_name_H-M   'P 1'
#
loop_
_entity.id
_entity.type
_entity.pdbx_description
1 polymer ?
#
loop_
_entity_poly.entity_id
_entity_poly.type
_entity_poly.pdbx_seq_one_letter_code
_entity_poly.pdbx_strand_id
1 'polypeptide(L)'
;MVGEWTTIVEDRERGGRMNRLIEKADERRSAEGLTRSDFSRALGLSASYWPHIVAGRRRPGPKVLRALAFRYSDLWNDILLFLAENPTIVGPASTITGKDSSRRCQDAA
;
A
#
# COMPACT_ATOMS: atom_id res chain seq x y z
N MET A 1 -36.14 3.15 -13.73
CA MET A 1 -34.94 3.28 -12.87
C MET A 1 -34.61 1.91 -12.31
N VAL A 2 -33.69 1.19 -12.94
CA VAL A 2 -33.12 -0.04 -12.37
C VAL A 2 -31.62 0.17 -12.45
N GLY A 3 -31.05 0.58 -11.32
CA GLY A 3 -29.62 0.77 -11.17
C GLY A 3 -28.92 -0.57 -11.26
N GLU A 4 -28.06 -0.67 -12.25
CA GLU A 4 -27.18 -1.77 -12.57
C GLU A 4 -26.18 -2.00 -11.42
N TRP A 5 -26.41 -3.04 -10.60
CA TRP A 5 -25.55 -3.45 -9.47
C TRP A 5 -24.61 -4.62 -9.84
N THR A 6 -24.31 -4.82 -11.12
CA THR A 6 -23.61 -6.02 -11.62
C THR A 6 -22.09 -5.97 -11.54
N THR A 7 -21.45 -4.94 -10.94
CA THR A 7 -19.97 -4.81 -10.97
C THR A 7 -19.25 -5.02 -9.63
N ILE A 8 -19.87 -5.69 -8.63
CA ILE A 8 -19.23 -5.91 -7.31
C ILE A 8 -18.75 -7.36 -7.11
N VAL A 9 -19.16 -8.32 -7.94
CA VAL A 9 -18.87 -9.75 -7.69
C VAL A 9 -17.59 -10.26 -8.38
N GLU A 10 -17.05 -9.57 -9.38
CA GLU A 10 -15.87 -10.04 -10.13
C GLU A 10 -14.51 -9.80 -9.44
N ASP A 11 -14.44 -9.00 -8.36
CA ASP A 11 -13.16 -8.75 -7.66
C ASP A 11 -12.79 -9.91 -6.70
N ARG A 12 -13.66 -10.91 -6.52
CA ARG A 12 -13.39 -12.10 -5.69
C ARG A 12 -12.42 -13.08 -6.33
N GLU A 13 -12.37 -13.17 -7.66
CA GLU A 13 -11.49 -14.14 -8.34
C GLU A 13 -10.07 -13.60 -8.59
N ARG A 14 -9.89 -12.27 -8.68
CA ARG A 14 -8.55 -11.67 -8.52
C ARG A 14 -8.03 -11.76 -7.08
N GLY A 15 -8.93 -12.00 -6.12
CA GLY A 15 -8.67 -12.15 -4.69
C GLY A 15 -8.16 -13.52 -4.24
N GLY A 16 -7.86 -14.44 -5.17
CA GLY A 16 -7.39 -15.80 -4.84
C GLY A 16 -5.99 -15.90 -4.22
N ARG A 17 -5.19 -14.82 -4.30
CA ARG A 17 -3.97 -14.67 -3.52
C ARG A 17 -4.18 -13.51 -2.57
N MET A 18 -4.69 -13.82 -1.36
CA MET A 18 -4.40 -12.98 -0.21
C MET A 18 -2.90 -12.68 -0.30
N ASN A 19 -2.60 -11.40 -0.47
CA ASN A 19 -1.37 -10.90 -1.05
C ASN A 19 -0.18 -11.43 -0.24
N ARG A 20 0.67 -12.29 -0.81
CA ARG A 20 1.81 -12.97 -0.14
C ARG A 20 2.62 -12.01 0.75
N LEU A 21 2.73 -10.76 0.32
CA LEU A 21 3.29 -9.65 1.10
C LEU A 21 2.60 -9.42 2.45
N ILE A 22 1.27 -9.33 2.46
CA ILE A 22 0.45 -9.08 3.65
C ILE A 22 0.50 -10.27 4.59
N GLU A 23 0.43 -11.50 4.07
CA GLU A 23 0.57 -12.72 4.87
C GLU A 23 1.92 -12.73 5.58
N LYS A 24 3.01 -12.56 4.82
CA LYS A 24 4.35 -12.48 5.39
C LYS A 24 4.45 -11.36 6.42
N ALA A 25 3.96 -10.16 6.12
CA ALA A 25 3.98 -9.05 7.07
C ALA A 25 3.22 -9.37 8.37
N ASP A 26 2.09 -10.08 8.29
CA ASP A 26 1.33 -10.49 9.49
C ASP A 26 2.03 -11.60 10.28
N GLU A 27 2.75 -12.50 9.61
CA GLU A 27 3.63 -13.48 10.27
C GLU A 27 4.75 -12.80 11.07
N ARG A 28 5.44 -11.81 10.49
CA ARG A 28 6.53 -11.07 11.19
C ARG A 28 5.96 -10.31 12.38
N ARG A 29 4.83 -9.63 12.19
CA ARG A 29 4.08 -9.00 13.30
C ARG A 29 3.83 -9.99 14.43
N SER A 30 3.32 -11.18 14.09
CA SER A 30 2.98 -12.20 15.08
C SER A 30 4.22 -12.74 15.79
N ALA A 31 5.32 -12.94 15.06
CA ALA A 31 6.61 -13.35 15.63
C ALA A 31 7.19 -12.30 16.59
N GLU A 32 6.91 -11.02 16.37
CA GLU A 32 7.26 -9.91 17.27
C GLU A 32 6.27 -9.74 18.45
N GLY A 33 5.20 -10.54 18.51
CA GLY A 33 4.18 -10.44 19.57
C GLY A 33 3.32 -9.16 19.50
N LEU A 34 3.36 -8.42 18.39
CA LEU A 34 2.63 -7.17 18.26
C LEU A 34 1.15 -7.42 17.97
N THR A 35 0.25 -6.66 18.60
CA THR A 35 -1.16 -6.65 18.18
C THR A 35 -1.30 -5.98 16.81
N ARG A 36 -2.41 -6.23 16.09
CA ARG A 36 -2.69 -5.55 14.79
C ARG A 36 -2.78 -4.03 14.93
N SER A 37 -3.23 -3.55 16.09
CA SER A 37 -3.31 -2.12 16.42
C SER A 37 -1.91 -1.53 16.61
N ASP A 38 -1.07 -2.21 17.40
CA ASP A 38 0.30 -1.76 17.66
C ASP A 38 1.16 -1.83 16.42
N PHE A 39 0.96 -2.84 15.58
CA PHE A 39 1.60 -2.93 14.28
C PHE A 39 1.23 -1.76 13.37
N SER A 40 -0.05 -1.38 13.33
CA SER A 40 -0.48 -0.19 12.57
C SER A 40 0.24 1.06 13.06
N ARG A 41 0.34 1.24 14.39
CA ARG A 41 1.06 2.38 14.99
C ARG A 41 2.55 2.33 14.69
N ALA A 42 3.18 1.16 14.76
CA ALA A 42 4.59 0.94 14.44
C ALA A 42 4.92 1.27 12.98
N LEU A 43 3.96 1.12 12.07
CA LEU A 43 4.06 1.54 10.66
C LEU A 43 3.68 3.02 10.42
N GLY A 44 3.32 3.78 11.47
CA GLY A 44 2.87 5.17 11.33
C GLY A 44 1.50 5.32 10.66
N LEU A 45 0.62 4.33 10.86
CA LEU A 45 -0.75 4.26 10.34
C LEU A 45 -1.76 4.40 11.48
N SER A 46 -3.04 4.69 11.15
CA SER A 46 -4.12 4.65 12.14
C SER A 46 -4.32 3.21 12.62
N ALA A 47 -4.66 3.04 13.90
CA ALA A 47 -4.79 1.72 14.56
C ALA A 47 -5.75 0.74 13.83
N SER A 48 -6.75 1.27 13.13
CA SER A 48 -7.73 0.50 12.36
C SER A 48 -7.27 0.12 10.95
N TYR A 49 -6.18 0.69 10.45
CA TYR A 49 -5.83 0.61 9.03
C TYR A 49 -5.33 -0.79 8.63
N TRP A 50 -4.43 -1.40 9.42
CA TRP A 50 -3.90 -2.73 9.10
C TRP A 50 -4.98 -3.83 9.05
N PRO A 51 -5.92 -3.91 10.01
CA PRO A 51 -7.05 -4.84 9.92
C PRO A 51 -7.85 -4.73 8.61
N HIS A 52 -8.04 -3.53 8.06
CA HIS A 52 -8.73 -3.35 6.78
C HIS A 52 -7.93 -3.88 5.59
N ILE A 53 -6.59 -3.80 5.65
CA ILE A 53 -5.72 -4.40 4.62
C ILE A 53 -5.78 -5.93 4.70
N VAL A 54 -5.62 -6.50 5.89
CA VAL A 54 -5.66 -7.95 6.11
C VAL A 54 -7.02 -8.54 5.69
N ALA A 55 -8.10 -7.81 5.94
CA ALA A 55 -9.44 -8.22 5.50
C ALA A 55 -9.70 -8.03 4.00
N GLY A 56 -8.72 -7.58 3.22
CA GLY A 56 -8.86 -7.30 1.79
C GLY A 56 -9.75 -6.10 1.45
N ARG A 57 -10.24 -5.36 2.46
CA ARG A 57 -11.13 -4.20 2.27
C ARG A 57 -10.39 -2.96 1.76
N ARG A 58 -9.06 -2.91 1.93
CA ARG A 58 -8.20 -1.84 1.44
C ARG A 58 -6.91 -2.40 0.87
N ARG A 59 -6.47 -1.87 -0.27
CA ARG A 59 -5.15 -2.18 -0.82
C ARG A 59 -4.07 -1.35 -0.10
N PRO A 60 -2.88 -1.92 0.17
CA PRO A 60 -1.79 -1.14 0.75
C PRO A 60 -1.28 -0.11 -0.26
N GLY A 61 -1.36 1.17 0.11
CA GLY A 61 -0.82 2.26 -0.71
C GLY A 61 0.70 2.41 -0.56
N PRO A 62 1.34 3.31 -1.33
CA PRO A 62 2.79 3.52 -1.32
C PRO A 62 3.38 3.81 0.08
N LYS A 63 2.65 4.55 0.92
CA LYS A 63 3.06 4.84 2.31
C LYS A 63 3.22 3.57 3.14
N VAL A 64 2.28 2.62 3.00
CA VAL A 64 2.30 1.34 3.72
C VAL A 64 3.43 0.46 3.21
N LEU A 65 3.57 0.36 1.88
CA LEU A 65 4.63 -0.42 1.26
C LEU A 65 6.01 0.08 1.67
N ARG A 66 6.22 1.40 1.70
CA ARG A 66 7.45 2.01 2.19
C ARG A 66 7.72 1.68 3.67
N ALA A 67 6.69 1.74 4.51
CA ALA A 67 6.82 1.42 5.93
C ALA A 67 7.19 -0.07 6.15
N LEU A 68 6.57 -0.98 5.37
CA LEU A 68 6.89 -2.40 5.38
C LEU A 68 8.32 -2.65 4.91
N ALA A 69 8.75 -2.03 3.82
CA ALA A 69 10.11 -2.16 3.28
C ALA A 69 11.18 -1.69 4.27
N PHE A 70 10.89 -0.62 5.01
CA PHE A 70 11.82 -0.08 6.01
C PHE A 70 11.90 -0.96 7.26
N ARG A 71 10.77 -1.53 7.70
CA ARG A 71 10.74 -2.40 8.89
C ARG A 71 11.27 -3.80 8.61
N TYR A 72 10.91 -4.37 7.46
CA TYR A 72 11.20 -5.74 7.07
C TYR A 72 11.88 -5.76 5.71
N SER A 73 13.21 -5.69 5.73
CA SER A 73 14.03 -5.69 4.51
C SER A 73 13.89 -6.98 3.70
N ASP A 74 13.49 -8.11 4.30
CA ASP A 74 13.25 -9.36 3.58
C ASP A 74 12.01 -9.32 2.67
N LEU A 75 11.11 -8.36 2.88
CA LEU A 75 9.87 -8.24 2.12
C LEU A 75 10.02 -7.51 0.78
N TRP A 76 11.21 -6.98 0.44
CA TRP A 76 11.41 -6.22 -0.80
C TRP A 76 10.94 -6.96 -2.05
N ASN A 77 11.23 -8.26 -2.16
CA ASN A 77 10.80 -9.06 -3.30
C ASN A 77 9.29 -9.20 -3.38
N ASP A 78 8.62 -9.39 -2.24
CA ASP A 78 7.16 -9.48 -2.20
C ASP A 78 6.49 -8.11 -2.47
N ILE A 79 7.13 -7.01 -2.08
CA ILE A 79 6.69 -5.64 -2.40
C ILE A 79 6.82 -5.38 -3.89
N LEU A 80 7.94 -5.74 -4.51
CA LEU A 80 8.15 -5.58 -5.95
C LEU A 80 7.16 -6.41 -6.75
N LEU A 81 6.93 -7.66 -6.34
CA LEU A 81 5.94 -8.53 -6.98
C LEU A 81 4.54 -7.93 -6.85
N PHE A 82 4.18 -7.42 -5.66
CA PHE A 82 2.91 -6.76 -5.44
C PHE A 82 2.71 -5.54 -6.35
N LEU A 83 3.74 -4.71 -6.52
CA LEU A 83 3.70 -3.55 -7.40
C LEU A 83 3.61 -3.94 -8.88
N ALA A 84 4.31 -4.99 -9.30
CA ALA A 84 4.24 -5.51 -10.67
C ALA A 84 2.82 -6.03 -10.99
N GLU A 85 2.17 -6.68 -10.03
CA GLU A 85 0.77 -7.12 -10.14
C GLU A 85 -0.24 -5.96 -10.04
N ASN A 86 0.17 -4.80 -9.50
CA ASN A 86 -0.68 -3.63 -9.27
C ASN A 86 -0.04 -2.33 -9.79
N PRO A 87 0.14 -2.18 -11.12
CA PRO A 87 0.88 -1.07 -11.70
C PRO A 87 0.23 0.31 -11.47
N THR A 88 -1.08 0.35 -11.19
CA THR A 88 -1.81 1.60 -10.90
C THR A 88 -1.38 2.29 -9.62
N ILE A 89 -0.69 1.59 -8.71
CA ILE A 89 -0.22 2.13 -7.43
C ILE A 89 0.93 3.13 -7.59
N VAL A 90 1.73 2.98 -8.66
CA VAL A 90 2.93 3.80 -8.89
C VAL A 90 2.61 5.07 -9.72
N GLY A 91 1.36 5.22 -10.17
CA GLY A 91 0.96 6.25 -11.12
C GLY A 91 1.55 6.01 -12.52
N PRO A 92 1.03 6.67 -13.57
CA PRO A 92 1.71 6.65 -14.87
C PRO A 92 3.10 7.27 -14.72
N ALA A 93 4.08 6.73 -15.45
CA ALA A 93 5.49 7.14 -15.44
C ALA A 93 5.74 8.65 -15.69
N SER A 94 4.70 9.41 -16.06
CA SER A 94 4.72 10.86 -16.28
C SER A 94 4.72 11.71 -15.00
N THR A 95 4.52 11.15 -13.81
CA THR A 95 4.48 11.93 -12.54
C THR A 95 5.85 11.99 -11.83
N ILE A 96 6.95 11.82 -12.56
CA ILE A 96 8.29 12.24 -12.13
C ILE A 96 8.59 13.60 -12.78
N THR A 97 7.68 14.56 -12.66
CA THR A 97 8.03 15.95 -12.87
C THR A 97 8.62 16.45 -11.56
N GLY A 98 9.95 16.59 -11.57
CA GLY A 98 10.66 17.30 -10.52
C GLY A 98 9.94 18.62 -10.26
N LYS A 99 9.41 18.77 -9.04
CA LYS A 99 8.98 20.06 -8.53
C LYS A 99 10.25 20.85 -8.24
N ASP A 100 10.87 21.31 -9.32
CA ASP A 100 11.98 22.25 -9.28
C ASP A 100 11.44 23.53 -8.63
N SER A 101 11.87 23.75 -7.39
CA SER A 101 11.41 24.85 -6.56
C SER A 101 12.19 26.15 -6.86
N SER A 102 12.92 26.19 -7.98
CA SER A 102 13.87 27.27 -8.33
C SER A 102 13.27 28.41 -9.18
N ARG A 103 11.97 28.72 -9.04
CA ARG A 103 11.36 29.95 -9.59
C ARG A 103 10.70 30.78 -8.51
N ARG A 104 11.51 31.27 -7.57
CA ARG A 104 11.31 32.58 -6.92
C ARG A 104 12.69 33.25 -6.93
N CYS A 105 12.73 34.55 -7.22
CA CYS A 105 13.94 35.39 -7.35
C CYS A 105 14.49 35.56 -8.77
N GLN A 106 13.63 35.81 -9.76
CA GLN A 106 13.95 36.77 -10.81
C GLN A 106 12.72 37.69 -10.92
N ASP A 107 12.93 38.98 -11.14
CA ASP A 107 11.97 40.09 -11.07
C ASP A 107 11.92 40.83 -9.73
N ALA A 108 13.09 41.37 -9.34
CA ALA A 108 13.19 42.62 -8.60
C ALA A 108 14.49 43.33 -9.01
N ALA A 109 14.43 44.06 -10.12
CA ALA A 109 15.38 45.12 -10.48
C ALA A 109 14.69 46.09 -11.42
#